data_AF-A0A398BDV7-F1
#
_entry.id   AF-A0A398BDV7-F1
#
_cell.length_a   1.000
_cell.length_b   1.000
_cell.length_c   1.000
_cell.angle_alpha   90.00
_cell.angle_beta   90.00
_cell.angle_gamma   90.00
#
_symmetry.space_group_name_H-M   'P 1'
#
loop_
_entity.id
_entity.type
_entity.pdbx_description
1 polymer ?
#
loop_
_entity_poly.entity_id
_entity_poly.type
_entity_poly.pdbx_seq_one_letter_code
_entity_poly.pdbx_strand_id
1 'polypeptide(L)' 'MILKLLFILFGVALVFWGVYRMKTDEAFIGKTQKRRNIFNFFLLGQASGLGQFLSGILCIIIGIVSFIIK' A
#
# COMPACT_ATOMS: atom_id res chain seq x y z
N MET A 1 -15.73 8.50 16.11
CA MET A 1 -15.60 9.16 14.78
C MET A 1 -14.15 9.54 14.45
N ILE A 2 -13.40 10.16 15.37
CA ILE A 2 -12.01 10.60 15.12
C ILE A 2 -11.07 9.45 14.71
N LEU A 3 -11.21 8.27 15.33
CA LEU A 3 -10.39 7.09 15.04
C LEU A 3 -10.58 6.57 13.61
N LYS A 4 -11.83 6.56 13.10
CA LYS A 4 -12.15 6.13 11.74
C LYS A 4 -11.53 7.08 10.69
N LEU A 5 -11.50 8.39 11.00
CA LEU A 5 -10.86 9.43 10.20
C LEU A 5 -9.34 9.26 10.14
N LEU A 6 -8.69 9.06 11.30
CA LEU A 6 -7.25 8.79 11.37
C LEU A 6 -6.87 7.51 10.62
N PHE A 7 -7.73 6.50 10.66
CA PHE A 7 -7.52 5.23 9.95
C PHE A 7 -7.51 5.40 8.43
N ILE A 8 -8.43 6.20 7.89
CA ILE A 8 -8.46 6.53 6.45
C ILE A 8 -7.23 7.35 6.07
N LEU A 9 -6.86 8.32 6.89
CA LEU A 9 -5.69 9.18 6.66
C LEU A 9 -4.39 8.37 6.66
N PHE A 10 -4.28 7.40 7.56
CA PHE A 10 -3.21 6.41 7.58
C PHE A 10 -3.21 5.51 6.34
N GLY A 11 -4.39 5.06 5.90
CA GLY A 11 -4.54 4.30 4.65
C GLY A 11 -4.04 5.08 3.43
N VAL A 12 -4.38 6.37 3.31
CA VAL A 12 -3.90 7.24 2.23
C VAL A 12 -2.38 7.41 2.29
N ALA A 13 -1.83 7.65 3.49
CA ALA A 13 -0.38 7.74 3.68
C ALA A 13 0.34 6.45 3.26
N LEU A 14 -0.22 5.28 3.59
CA LEU A 14 0.31 3.97 3.18
C LEU A 14 0.26 3.76 1.66
N VAL A 15 -0.82 4.18 1.00
CA VAL A 15 -0.92 4.13 -0.46
C VAL A 15 0.16 4.98 -1.11
N PHE A 16 0.30 6.24 -0.68
CA PHE A 16 1.33 7.15 -1.19
C PHE A 16 2.74 6.62 -0.93
N TRP A 17 2.99 6.11 0.27
CA TRP A 17 4.28 5.52 0.63
C TRP A 17 4.59 4.25 -0.16
N GLY A 18 3.59 3.38 -0.38
CA GLY A 18 3.71 2.19 -1.21
C GLY A 18 4.03 2.52 -2.66
N VAL A 19 3.37 3.53 -3.25
CA VAL A 19 3.68 4.03 -4.60
C VAL A 19 5.07 4.66 -4.65
N TYR A 20 5.45 5.45 -3.65
CA TYR A 20 6.79 6.04 -3.56
C TYR A 20 7.87 4.95 -3.47
N ARG A 21 7.66 3.92 -2.66
CA ARG A 21 8.53 2.75 -2.56
C ARG A 21 8.67 2.01 -3.87
N MET A 22 7.56 1.72 -4.56
CA MET A 22 7.63 1.14 -5.92
C MET A 22 8.53 1.99 -6.82
N LYS A 23 8.31 3.31 -6.86
CA LYS A 23 9.05 4.24 -7.72
C LYS A 23 10.52 4.41 -7.34
N THR A 24 10.85 4.29 -6.05
CA THR A 24 12.23 4.45 -5.54
C THR A 24 13.02 3.15 -5.64
N ASP A 25 12.38 2.01 -5.34
CA ASP A 25 12.93 0.68 -5.60
C ASP A 25 13.13 0.46 -7.12
N GLU A 26 12.29 1.08 -7.97
CA GLU A 26 12.42 1.11 -9.44
C GLU A 26 13.66 1.90 -9.93
N ALA A 27 14.10 2.93 -9.20
CA ALA A 27 15.22 3.79 -9.60
C ALA A 27 16.59 3.19 -9.27
N PHE A 28 16.68 2.29 -8.29
CA PHE A 28 17.97 1.77 -7.82
C PHE A 28 18.48 0.54 -8.60
N ILE A 29 17.64 -0.25 -9.28
CA ILE A 29 18.08 -1.54 -9.86
C ILE A 29 17.35 -1.86 -11.20
N GLY A 30 18.10 -1.77 -12.31
CA GLY A 30 17.59 -1.74 -13.69
C GLY A 30 16.90 -2.99 -14.28
N LYS A 31 16.07 -2.69 -15.30
CA LYS A 31 15.64 -3.44 -16.51
C LYS A 31 14.82 -4.74 -16.46
N THR A 32 14.53 -5.39 -15.34
CA THR A 32 13.58 -6.54 -15.31
C THR A 32 12.32 -6.23 -14.48
N GLN A 33 11.50 -5.35 -15.03
CA GLN A 33 10.47 -4.54 -14.36
C GLN A 33 9.27 -5.29 -13.74
N LYS A 34 8.48 -6.06 -14.51
CA LYS A 34 7.21 -6.61 -14.00
C LYS A 34 7.39 -7.85 -13.11
N ARG A 35 8.32 -8.72 -13.49
CA ARG A 35 8.54 -10.00 -12.80
C ARG A 35 9.07 -9.76 -11.39
N ARG A 36 10.01 -8.81 -11.22
CA ARG A 36 10.68 -8.61 -9.95
C ARG A 36 9.81 -7.92 -8.91
N ASN A 37 8.89 -7.04 -9.29
CA ASN A 37 7.93 -6.46 -8.34
C ASN A 37 6.97 -7.54 -7.77
N ILE A 38 6.54 -8.49 -8.62
CA ILE A 38 5.75 -9.66 -8.20
C ILE A 38 6.58 -10.61 -7.31
N PHE A 39 7.86 -10.83 -7.64
CA PHE A 39 8.76 -11.60 -6.77
C PHE A 39 9.04 -10.89 -5.44
N ASN A 40 9.19 -9.57 -5.43
CA ASN A 40 9.37 -8.78 -4.20
C ASN A 40 8.09 -8.82 -3.35
N PHE A 41 6.92 -8.79 -3.99
CA PHE A 41 5.65 -9.04 -3.31
C PHE A 41 5.56 -10.45 -2.74
N PHE A 42 6.07 -11.46 -3.44
CA PHE A 42 6.10 -12.84 -2.94
C PHE A 42 7.10 -13.05 -1.80
N LEU A 43 8.28 -12.40 -1.86
CA LEU A 43 9.36 -12.56 -0.87
C LEU A 43 9.20 -11.65 0.36
N LEU A 44 8.84 -10.38 0.16
CA LEU A 44 8.64 -9.40 1.22
C LEU A 44 7.17 -9.29 1.64
N GLY A 45 6.25 -9.92 0.92
CA GLY A 45 4.82 -9.92 1.25
C GLY A 45 4.24 -8.52 1.29
N GLN A 46 3.52 -8.24 2.38
CA GLN A 46 2.93 -6.94 2.69
C GLN A 46 3.94 -5.82 2.87
N ALA A 47 5.22 -6.11 3.16
CA ALA A 47 6.25 -5.08 3.33
C ALA A 47 6.78 -4.53 1.99
N SER A 48 6.49 -5.21 0.87
CA SER A 48 6.83 -4.72 -0.48
C SER A 48 6.04 -3.47 -0.84
N GLY A 49 6.52 -2.67 -1.80
CA GLY A 49 5.76 -1.52 -2.31
C GLY A 49 4.35 -1.91 -2.80
N LEU A 50 4.21 -3.02 -3.52
CA LEU A 50 2.92 -3.63 -3.91
C LEU A 50 2.06 -3.99 -2.71
N GLY A 51 2.64 -4.63 -1.70
CA GLY A 51 1.96 -4.99 -0.48
C GLY A 51 1.43 -3.78 0.28
N GLN A 52 2.24 -2.74 0.44
CA GLN A 52 1.85 -1.51 1.10
C GLN A 52 0.77 -0.75 0.32
N PHE A 53 0.85 -0.74 -1.01
CA PHE A 53 -0.18 -0.15 -1.86
C PHE A 53 -1.53 -0.88 -1.76
N LEU A 54 -1.53 -2.21 -1.97
CA LEU A 54 -2.73 -3.06 -1.87
C LEU A 54 -3.33 -3.02 -0.46
N SER A 55 -2.49 -3.09 0.57
CA SER A 55 -2.91 -3.01 1.96
C SER A 55 -3.45 -1.62 2.31
N GLY A 56 -2.86 -0.55 1.78
CA GLY A 56 -3.34 0.81 1.96
C GLY A 56 -4.74 1.02 1.36
N ILE A 57 -4.96 0.52 0.13
CA ILE A 57 -6.29 0.52 -0.52
C ILE A 57 -7.30 -0.26 0.33
N LEU A 58 -6.93 -1.46 0.79
CA LEU A 58 -7.81 -2.28 1.63
C LEU A 58 -8.15 -1.56 2.95
N CYS A 59 -7.17 -0.87 3.54
CA CYS A 59 -7.35 -0.08 4.76
C CYS A 59 -8.36 1.06 4.57
N ILE A 60 -8.30 1.76 3.42
CA ILE A 60 -9.27 2.80 3.06
C ILE A 60 -10.67 2.21 2.88
N ILE A 61 -10.80 1.08 2.18
CA ILE A 61 -12.09 0.40 1.97
C ILE A 61 -12.71 -0.01 3.30
N ILE A 62 -11.94 -0.66 4.19
CA ILE A 62 -12.42 -1.05 5.52
C ILE A 62 -12.79 0.18 6.35
N GLY A 63 -12.00 1.26 6.27
CA GLY A 63 -12.31 2.53 6.91
C GLY A 63 -13.66 3.09 6.48
N ILE A 64 -13.95 3.08 5.17
CA ILE A 64 -15.23 3.54 4.61
C ILE A 64 -16.38 2.61 5.02
N VAL A 65 -16.21 1.29 4.92
CA VAL A 65 -17.22 0.31 5.33
C VAL A 65 -17.54 0.44 6.82
N SER A 66 -16.53 0.71 7.65
CA SER A 66 -16.71 0.99 9.08
C SER A 66 -17.48 2.29 9.34
N PHE A 67 -17.56 3.23 8.40
CA PHE A 67 -18.46 4.38 8.54
C PHE A 67 -19.93 4.03 8.26
N ILE A 68 -20.18 3.01 7.43
CA ILE A 68 -21.52 2.54 7.05
C ILE A 68 -22.09 1.61 8.12
N ILE A 69 -21.26 0.68 8.62
CA ILE A 69 -21.61 -0.22 9.73
C ILE A 69 -21.37 0.57 11.03
N LYS A 70 -22.46 0.99 11.67
CA LYS A 70 -22.44 1.93 12.81
C LYS A 70 -21.56 1.44 13.95
#